data_AF-A0A820FBK3-F1
#
_entry.id   AF-A0A820FBK3-F1
#
_cell.length_a   1.000
_cell.length_b   1.000
_cell.length_c   1.000
_cell.angle_alpha   90.00
_cell.angle_beta   90.00
_cell.angle_gamma   90.00
#
_symmetry.space_group_name_H-M   'P 1'
#
loop_
_entity.id
_entity.type
_entity.pdbx_description
1 polymer ?
#
loop_
_entity_poly.entity_id
_entity_poly.type
_entity_poly.pdbx_seq_one_letter_code
_entity_poly.pdbx_strand_id
1 'polypeptide(L)'
;MPRKLVPVSTIDPDTGHIIMRRSHPWINNFNEYLIVACRSNMDIKFIWGGSDAKALVYYITDYVTKMSLSFHDTFALVQKSITSFKNLLDHTDRESAIERSRKLVLRCYNTLASQQELSGVQVASYLMNWDDHYTTYKFQGLYLIQTERLLQTVLNEIRTKQNLELASHDMLDDDVFDDGIIDEENNDEEHFQIQSSENDKKFVLVNTRIDYQYRSDTLNNICLYDFTAVPQEEEANQTGRPPNERFPFQKQHPQATTHLMMKYSQPRVPILYGPQIPRRDRDDTRERYCRALLTLFVPWRTVSNLCDVNQKWEDAFKSQQHRISTYSWNIIENIQLLHECKKDRDEHLLQVITEAQTENDT
;
A
#
# COMPACT_ATOMS: atom_id res chain seq x y z
N MET A 1 -16.13 -28.85 -9.06
CA MET A 1 -17.57 -29.13 -9.28
C MET A 1 -17.77 -29.51 -10.73
N PRO A 2 -18.70 -30.44 -11.04
CA PRO A 2 -19.06 -30.75 -12.42
C PRO A 2 -19.57 -29.48 -13.11
N ARG A 3 -19.04 -29.17 -14.30
CA ARG A 3 -19.49 -28.00 -15.08
C ARG A 3 -20.60 -28.39 -16.05
N LYS A 4 -21.51 -27.45 -16.34
CA LYS A 4 -22.60 -27.61 -17.31
C LYS A 4 -22.10 -28.12 -18.67
N LEU A 5 -22.75 -29.15 -19.19
CA LEU A 5 -22.47 -29.68 -20.52
C LEU A 5 -22.94 -28.70 -21.59
N VAL A 6 -22.12 -28.52 -22.62
CA VAL A 6 -22.42 -27.63 -23.74
C VAL A 6 -22.20 -28.44 -25.02
N PRO A 7 -23.24 -28.70 -25.82
CA PRO A 7 -23.11 -29.61 -26.97
C PRO A 7 -22.31 -29.00 -28.14
N VAL A 8 -22.33 -27.68 -28.30
CA VAL A 8 -21.68 -26.96 -29.42
C VAL A 8 -21.11 -25.65 -28.90
N SER A 9 -19.96 -25.22 -29.44
CA SER A 9 -19.41 -23.92 -29.10
C SER A 9 -20.25 -22.81 -29.73
N THR A 10 -20.70 -21.84 -28.94
CA THR A 10 -21.53 -20.72 -29.39
C THR A 10 -20.97 -19.41 -28.87
N ILE A 11 -21.29 -18.32 -29.57
CA ILE A 11 -21.02 -16.96 -29.12
C ILE A 11 -22.38 -16.35 -28.82
N ASP A 12 -22.54 -15.82 -27.61
CA ASP A 12 -23.73 -15.05 -27.26
C ASP A 12 -23.72 -13.73 -28.06
N PRO A 13 -24.73 -13.47 -28.91
CA PRO A 13 -24.76 -12.28 -29.76
C PRO A 13 -24.89 -10.97 -28.98
N ASP A 14 -25.47 -10.99 -27.78
CA ASP A 14 -25.74 -9.78 -27.00
C ASP A 14 -24.56 -9.41 -26.09
N THR A 15 -23.94 -10.42 -25.49
CA THR A 15 -22.82 -10.23 -24.53
C THR A 15 -21.45 -10.47 -25.15
N GLY A 16 -21.38 -11.16 -26.30
CA GLY A 16 -20.13 -11.61 -26.92
C GLY A 16 -19.43 -12.75 -26.19
N HIS A 17 -20.01 -13.31 -25.11
CA HIS A 17 -19.39 -14.39 -24.37
C HIS A 17 -19.24 -15.66 -25.22
N ILE A 18 -18.02 -16.21 -25.21
CA ILE A 18 -17.70 -17.45 -25.93
C ILE A 18 -17.96 -18.64 -25.00
N ILE A 19 -18.97 -19.43 -25.35
CA ILE A 19 -19.31 -20.67 -24.66
C ILE A 19 -18.69 -21.82 -25.45
N MET A 20 -17.72 -22.53 -24.88
CA MET A 20 -17.09 -23.68 -25.54
C MET A 20 -17.89 -24.96 -25.34
N ARG A 21 -17.94 -25.80 -26.37
CA ARG A 21 -18.43 -27.18 -26.26
C ARG A 21 -17.72 -27.91 -25.12
N ARG A 22 -18.51 -28.54 -24.26
CA ARG A 22 -18.05 -29.40 -23.16
C ARG A 22 -18.75 -30.75 -23.25
N SER A 23 -17.98 -31.80 -23.53
CA SER A 23 -18.46 -33.18 -23.68
C SER A 23 -18.51 -33.96 -22.36
N HIS A 24 -17.76 -33.53 -21.34
CA HIS A 24 -17.70 -34.19 -20.05
C HIS A 24 -17.67 -33.15 -18.91
N PRO A 25 -18.49 -33.31 -17.86
CA PRO A 25 -18.64 -32.27 -16.83
C PRO A 25 -17.39 -32.13 -15.95
N TRP A 26 -16.54 -33.14 -15.87
CA TRP A 26 -15.30 -33.14 -15.08
C TRP A 26 -14.04 -32.75 -15.86
N ILE A 27 -14.19 -32.39 -17.15
CA ILE A 27 -13.06 -31.99 -18.00
C ILE A 27 -13.09 -30.47 -18.14
N ASN A 28 -12.00 -29.83 -17.71
CA ASN A 28 -11.76 -28.41 -17.95
C ASN A 28 -11.46 -28.14 -19.42
N ASN A 29 -11.55 -26.88 -19.84
CA ASN A 29 -11.10 -26.49 -21.16
C ASN A 29 -9.56 -26.65 -21.24
N PHE A 30 -9.07 -27.30 -22.29
CA PHE A 30 -7.65 -27.54 -22.51
C PHE A 30 -7.29 -27.35 -23.98
N ASN A 31 -5.99 -27.22 -24.24
CA ASN A 31 -5.40 -27.23 -25.57
C ASN A 31 -4.50 -28.46 -25.68
N GLU A 32 -4.70 -29.27 -26.73
CA GLU A 32 -3.99 -30.55 -26.88
C GLU A 32 -2.46 -30.39 -27.05
N TYR A 33 -2.00 -29.30 -27.64
CA TYR A 33 -0.57 -29.07 -27.84
C TYR A 33 0.10 -28.60 -26.54
N LEU A 34 -0.57 -27.70 -25.82
CA LEU A 34 -0.05 -27.19 -24.55
C LEU A 34 -0.06 -28.26 -23.46
N ILE A 35 -1.07 -29.14 -23.41
CA ILE A 35 -1.09 -30.22 -22.41
C ILE A 35 0.06 -31.21 -22.63
N VAL A 36 0.39 -31.50 -23.89
CA VAL A 36 1.51 -32.38 -24.26
C VAL A 36 2.86 -31.72 -23.94
N ALA A 37 3.00 -30.44 -24.29
CA ALA A 37 4.26 -29.70 -24.08
C ALA A 37 4.55 -29.44 -22.60
N CYS A 38 3.57 -28.95 -21.85
CA CYS A 38 3.74 -28.56 -20.45
C CYS A 38 3.52 -29.72 -19.46
N ARG A 39 2.93 -30.83 -19.92
CA ARG A 39 2.56 -32.01 -19.09
C ARG A 39 1.86 -31.64 -17.78
N SER A 40 1.06 -30.58 -17.83
CA SER A 40 0.43 -29.95 -16.68
C SER A 40 -1.07 -29.81 -16.91
N ASN A 41 -1.86 -29.89 -15.83
CA ASN A 41 -3.30 -29.69 -15.91
C ASN A 41 -3.63 -28.25 -16.34
N MET A 42 -4.72 -28.07 -17.07
CA MET A 42 -5.12 -26.76 -17.60
C MET A 42 -6.59 -26.46 -17.34
N ASP A 43 -6.89 -25.16 -17.19
CA ASP A 43 -8.25 -24.61 -17.21
C ASP A 43 -8.26 -23.33 -18.04
N ILE A 44 -8.45 -23.47 -19.35
CA ILE A 44 -8.43 -22.35 -20.29
C ILE A 44 -9.77 -21.60 -20.26
N LYS A 45 -9.71 -20.31 -19.93
CA LYS A 45 -10.87 -19.42 -19.95
C LYS A 45 -10.66 -18.34 -21.00
N PHE A 46 -11.69 -18.07 -21.80
CA PHE A 46 -11.69 -16.95 -22.73
C PHE A 46 -12.11 -15.69 -21.97
N ILE A 47 -11.37 -14.60 -22.19
CA ILE A 47 -11.64 -13.30 -21.57
C ILE A 47 -12.10 -12.40 -22.71
N TRP A 48 -13.36 -11.96 -22.65
CA TRP A 48 -13.95 -11.13 -23.69
C TRP A 48 -14.52 -9.82 -23.13
N GLY A 49 -15.17 -9.88 -21.96
CA GLY A 49 -15.71 -8.70 -21.30
C GLY A 49 -14.65 -7.85 -20.59
N GLY A 50 -14.89 -6.54 -20.53
CA GLY A 50 -14.09 -5.63 -19.73
C GLY A 50 -14.14 -5.97 -18.23
N SER A 51 -15.31 -6.38 -17.72
CA SER A 51 -15.49 -6.85 -16.35
C SER A 51 -14.73 -8.15 -16.07
N ASP A 52 -14.81 -9.14 -16.97
CA ASP A 52 -14.06 -10.39 -16.85
C ASP A 52 -12.55 -10.14 -16.82
N ALA A 53 -12.06 -9.24 -17.69
CA ALA A 53 -10.65 -8.87 -17.72
C ALA A 53 -10.23 -8.21 -16.41
N LYS A 54 -11.02 -7.25 -15.92
CA LYS A 54 -10.80 -6.58 -14.63
C LYS A 54 -10.77 -7.58 -13.46
N ALA A 55 -11.78 -8.44 -13.36
CA ALA A 55 -11.87 -9.49 -12.35
C ALA A 55 -10.67 -10.45 -12.40
N LEU A 56 -10.26 -10.88 -13.60
CA LEU A 56 -9.13 -11.76 -13.78
C LEU A 56 -7.80 -11.10 -13.42
N VAL A 57 -7.57 -9.85 -13.84
CA VAL A 57 -6.35 -9.10 -13.49
C VAL A 57 -6.22 -9.01 -11.97
N TYR A 58 -7.30 -8.70 -11.25
CA TYR A 58 -7.27 -8.71 -9.79
C TYR A 58 -6.97 -10.11 -9.26
N TYR A 59 -7.64 -11.14 -9.75
CA TYR A 59 -7.43 -12.53 -9.32
C TYR A 59 -5.98 -12.99 -9.51
N ILE A 60 -5.39 -12.73 -10.68
CA ILE A 60 -3.99 -13.08 -10.97
C ILE A 60 -3.07 -12.31 -10.03
N THR A 61 -3.30 -11.02 -9.85
CA THR A 61 -2.48 -10.18 -8.97
C THR A 61 -2.54 -10.70 -7.54
N ASP A 62 -3.74 -10.92 -7.01
CA ASP A 62 -3.99 -11.45 -5.66
C ASP A 62 -3.35 -12.83 -5.45
N TYR A 63 -3.39 -13.69 -6.48
CA TYR A 63 -2.74 -15.00 -6.46
C TYR A 63 -1.21 -14.90 -6.44
N VAL A 64 -0.64 -14.03 -7.28
CA VAL A 64 0.82 -13.81 -7.35
C VAL A 64 1.34 -13.13 -6.08
N THR A 65 0.59 -12.19 -5.52
CA THR A 65 0.96 -11.46 -4.29
C THR A 65 0.54 -12.17 -3.01
N LYS A 66 0.07 -13.42 -3.10
CA LYS A 66 -0.46 -14.16 -1.96
C LYS A 66 0.59 -14.23 -0.85
N MET A 67 0.25 -13.67 0.31
CA MET A 67 1.12 -13.70 1.48
C MET A 67 1.40 -15.15 1.89
N SER A 68 2.65 -15.40 2.30
CA SER A 68 3.11 -16.74 2.72
C SER A 68 2.41 -17.27 3.97
N LEU A 69 1.89 -16.38 4.82
CA LEU A 69 1.15 -16.74 6.03
C LEU A 69 -0.12 -15.91 6.13
N SER A 70 -1.27 -16.57 6.37
CA SER A 70 -2.52 -15.85 6.60
C SER A 70 -2.49 -15.16 7.96
N PHE A 71 -3.25 -14.06 8.10
CA PHE A 71 -3.36 -13.35 9.38
C PHE A 71 -3.90 -14.25 10.51
N HIS A 72 -4.85 -15.13 10.21
CA HIS A 72 -5.43 -16.04 11.19
C HIS A 72 -4.41 -17.05 11.73
N ASP A 73 -3.57 -17.61 10.86
CA ASP A 73 -2.51 -18.54 11.26
C ASP A 73 -1.46 -17.81 12.12
N THR A 74 -1.07 -16.60 11.69
CA THR A 74 -0.14 -15.74 12.45
C THR A 74 -0.68 -15.45 13.85
N PHE A 75 -1.95 -15.08 13.95
CA PHE A 75 -2.59 -14.78 15.23
C PHE A 75 -2.65 -16.00 16.15
N ALA A 76 -3.06 -17.17 15.62
CA ALA A 76 -3.11 -18.41 16.39
C ALA A 76 -1.72 -18.82 16.92
N LEU A 77 -0.68 -18.67 16.09
CA LEU A 77 0.70 -18.93 16.48
C LEU A 77 1.16 -17.98 17.59
N VAL A 78 0.90 -16.68 17.47
CA VAL A 78 1.22 -15.69 18.49
C VAL A 78 0.46 -15.98 19.79
N GLN A 79 -0.82 -16.32 19.72
CA GLN A 79 -1.62 -16.70 20.89
C GLN A 79 -1.04 -17.94 21.59
N LYS A 80 -0.59 -18.94 20.84
CA LYS A 80 0.10 -20.12 21.36
C LYS A 80 1.42 -19.74 22.04
N SER A 81 2.21 -18.84 21.44
CA SER A 81 3.45 -18.33 22.04
C SER A 81 3.20 -17.59 23.35
N ILE A 82 2.16 -16.74 23.40
CA ILE A 82 1.77 -15.99 24.61
C ILE A 82 1.33 -16.95 25.71
N THR A 83 0.46 -17.92 25.41
CA THR A 83 0.00 -18.92 26.39
C THR A 83 1.17 -19.73 26.93
N SER A 84 2.08 -20.17 26.06
CA SER A 84 3.29 -20.89 26.46
C SER A 84 4.24 -20.04 27.31
N PHE A 85 4.30 -18.73 27.06
CA PHE A 85 5.09 -17.80 27.85
C PHE A 85 4.48 -17.56 29.24
N LYS A 86 3.15 -17.37 29.32
CA LYS A 86 2.43 -17.21 30.59
C LYS A 86 2.64 -18.41 31.53
N ASN A 87 2.55 -19.63 31.00
CA ASN A 87 2.79 -20.84 31.79
C ASN A 87 4.22 -20.95 32.33
N LEU A 88 5.20 -20.28 31.71
CA LEU A 88 6.58 -20.23 32.21
C LEU A 88 6.79 -19.15 33.29
N LEU A 89 5.97 -18.09 33.28
CA LEU A 89 6.07 -16.96 34.21
C LEU A 89 5.66 -17.36 35.63
N ASP A 90 4.76 -18.33 35.78
CA ASP A 90 4.33 -18.88 37.08
C ASP A 90 5.48 -19.50 37.90
N HIS A 91 6.69 -19.60 37.33
CA HIS A 91 7.88 -20.16 37.98
C HIS A 91 9.09 -19.20 38.08
N THR A 92 9.01 -17.95 37.59
CA THR A 92 10.19 -17.07 37.52
C THR A 92 9.89 -15.59 37.79
N ASP A 93 9.94 -15.18 39.06
CA ASP A 93 9.46 -13.87 39.51
C ASP A 93 10.54 -12.78 39.66
N ARG A 94 11.73 -12.95 39.07
CA ARG A 94 12.89 -12.06 39.27
C ARG A 94 13.28 -11.18 38.06
N GLU A 95 12.51 -11.18 36.98
CA GLU A 95 12.89 -10.47 35.74
C GLU A 95 12.19 -9.11 35.59
N SER A 96 12.93 -8.12 35.07
CA SER A 96 12.41 -6.79 34.72
C SER A 96 11.34 -6.89 33.63
N ALA A 97 10.34 -6.00 33.68
CA ALA A 97 9.27 -5.92 32.69
C ALA A 97 9.79 -5.76 31.25
N ILE A 98 10.89 -5.01 31.06
CA ILE A 98 11.51 -4.81 29.74
C ILE A 98 12.06 -6.13 29.19
N GLU A 99 12.75 -6.89 30.02
CA GLU A 99 13.36 -8.16 29.63
C GLU A 99 12.29 -9.22 29.33
N ARG A 100 11.20 -9.22 30.12
CA ARG A 100 10.01 -10.04 29.87
C ARG A 100 9.39 -9.72 28.50
N SER A 101 9.23 -8.44 28.17
CA SER A 101 8.71 -8.01 26.87
C SER A 101 9.62 -8.44 25.71
N ARG A 102 10.95 -8.29 25.86
CA ARG A 102 11.92 -8.75 24.84
C ARG A 102 11.82 -10.26 24.59
N LYS A 103 11.77 -11.06 25.66
CA LYS A 103 11.63 -12.51 25.56
C LYS A 103 10.32 -12.94 24.93
N LEU A 104 9.22 -12.24 25.24
CA LEU A 104 7.93 -12.49 24.63
C LEU A 104 7.99 -12.26 23.11
N VAL A 105 8.50 -11.09 22.68
CA VAL A 105 8.66 -10.77 21.25
C VAL A 105 9.53 -11.79 20.54
N LEU A 106 10.69 -12.13 21.12
CA LEU A 106 11.60 -13.12 20.54
C LEU A 106 10.94 -14.51 20.41
N ARG A 107 10.14 -14.91 21.41
CA ARG A 107 9.42 -16.19 21.38
C ARG A 107 8.32 -16.21 20.32
N CYS A 108 7.56 -15.12 20.19
CA CYS A 108 6.58 -14.96 19.13
C CYS A 108 7.26 -15.06 17.76
N TYR A 109 8.36 -14.32 17.56
CA TYR A 109 9.15 -14.37 16.33
C TYR A 109 9.66 -15.78 16.01
N ASN A 110 10.31 -16.44 16.96
CA ASN A 110 10.83 -17.80 16.75
C ASN A 110 9.72 -18.82 16.49
N THR A 111 8.55 -18.66 17.11
CA THR A 111 7.40 -19.53 16.84
C THR A 111 6.88 -19.31 15.42
N LEU A 112 6.74 -18.06 14.99
CA LEU A 112 6.33 -17.73 13.63
C LEU A 112 7.34 -18.26 12.61
N ALA A 113 8.62 -17.99 12.80
CA ALA A 113 9.68 -18.43 11.91
C ALA A 113 9.78 -19.97 11.82
N SER A 114 9.62 -20.68 12.94
CA SER A 114 9.70 -22.16 12.95
C SER A 114 8.47 -22.85 12.36
N GLN A 115 7.31 -22.19 12.34
CA GLN A 115 6.07 -22.73 11.80
C GLN A 115 5.75 -22.19 10.40
N GLN A 116 6.62 -21.34 9.85
CA GLN A 116 6.48 -20.85 8.49
C GLN A 116 6.80 -21.98 7.50
N GLU A 117 5.79 -22.43 6.77
CA GLU A 117 5.99 -23.35 5.66
C GLU A 117 6.64 -22.61 4.49
N LEU A 118 7.70 -23.19 3.93
CA LEU A 118 8.36 -22.71 2.73
C LEU A 118 8.05 -23.66 1.58
N SER A 119 7.77 -23.12 0.40
CA SER A 119 7.55 -23.97 -0.77
C SER A 119 8.86 -24.68 -1.15
N GLY A 120 8.76 -25.94 -1.62
CA GLY A 120 9.93 -26.68 -2.08
C GLY A 120 10.68 -25.96 -3.20
N VAL A 121 9.99 -25.16 -4.02
CA VAL A 121 10.58 -24.33 -5.07
C VAL A 121 11.42 -23.19 -4.49
N GLN A 122 10.93 -22.49 -3.45
CA GLN A 122 11.71 -21.46 -2.75
C GLN A 122 12.96 -22.06 -2.10
N VAL A 123 12.83 -23.21 -1.43
CA VAL A 123 13.97 -23.89 -0.81
C VAL A 123 15.00 -24.31 -1.87
N ALA A 124 14.55 -24.88 -2.99
CA ALA A 124 15.42 -25.25 -4.10
C ALA A 124 16.13 -24.01 -4.70
N SER A 125 15.41 -22.91 -4.94
CA SER A 125 15.98 -21.66 -5.44
C SER A 125 17.09 -21.14 -4.52
N TYR A 126 16.83 -21.12 -3.21
CA TYR A 126 17.80 -20.70 -2.20
C TYR A 126 19.03 -21.62 -2.17
N LEU A 127 18.84 -22.94 -2.16
CA LEU A 127 19.95 -23.91 -2.17
C LEU A 127 20.79 -23.84 -3.45
N MET A 128 20.16 -23.51 -4.58
CA MET A 128 20.82 -23.34 -5.87
C MET A 128 21.44 -21.96 -6.05
N ASN A 129 21.34 -21.08 -5.05
CA ASN A 129 21.79 -19.69 -5.09
C ASN A 129 21.22 -18.94 -6.31
N TRP A 130 19.94 -19.18 -6.62
CA TRP A 130 19.17 -18.45 -7.62
C TRP A 130 18.50 -17.25 -6.96
N ASP A 131 18.42 -16.14 -7.70
CA ASP A 131 17.70 -14.96 -7.24
C ASP A 131 16.23 -15.29 -6.98
N ASP A 132 15.70 -14.72 -5.90
CA ASP A 132 14.33 -14.92 -5.42
C ASP A 132 13.34 -13.91 -6.02
N HIS A 133 13.82 -12.93 -6.78
CA HIS A 133 12.98 -11.95 -7.48
C HIS A 133 13.65 -11.39 -8.74
N TYR A 134 12.83 -11.07 -9.74
CA TYR A 134 13.25 -10.33 -10.93
C TYR A 134 12.48 -9.02 -10.97
N THR A 135 13.17 -7.89 -10.80
CA THR A 135 12.54 -6.57 -10.81
C THR A 135 13.26 -5.64 -11.78
N THR A 136 12.50 -5.01 -12.68
CA THR A 136 13.03 -3.97 -13.58
C THR A 136 13.20 -2.64 -12.85
N TYR A 137 12.43 -2.45 -11.77
CA TYR A 137 12.38 -1.20 -11.01
C TYR A 137 12.88 -1.41 -9.58
N LYS A 138 13.41 -0.33 -9.01
CA LYS A 138 13.67 -0.24 -7.57
C LYS A 138 12.46 0.38 -6.88
N PHE A 139 12.28 0.08 -5.61
CA PHE A 139 11.12 0.50 -4.84
C PHE A 139 11.55 1.31 -3.63
N GLN A 140 10.71 2.26 -3.22
CA GLN A 140 10.95 3.09 -2.03
C GLN A 140 9.67 3.15 -1.19
N GLY A 141 9.76 2.84 0.09
CA GLY A 141 8.62 2.89 1.01
C GLY A 141 8.22 4.32 1.37
N LEU A 142 6.93 4.63 1.31
CA LEU A 142 6.34 5.91 1.71
C LEU A 142 5.21 5.69 2.73
N TYR A 143 5.38 6.18 3.96
CA TYR A 143 4.37 6.13 5.01
C TYR A 143 3.35 7.28 4.85
N LEU A 144 2.32 7.05 4.01
CA LEU A 144 1.32 8.07 3.71
C LEU A 144 0.49 8.46 4.94
N ILE A 145 0.04 7.47 5.72
CA ILE A 145 -0.90 7.69 6.83
C ILE A 145 -0.36 8.65 7.89
N GLN A 146 0.93 8.57 8.21
CA GLN A 146 1.57 9.45 9.19
C GLN A 146 1.60 10.89 8.68
N THR A 147 1.89 11.06 7.39
CA THR A 147 1.90 12.37 6.74
C THR A 147 0.50 12.97 6.69
N GLU A 148 -0.52 12.19 6.31
CA GLU A 148 -1.92 12.64 6.31
C GLU A 148 -2.38 13.03 7.72
N ARG A 149 -2.08 12.21 8.73
CA ARG A 149 -2.44 12.49 10.13
C ARG A 149 -1.82 13.79 10.61
N LEU A 150 -0.51 13.99 10.40
CA LEU A 150 0.15 15.24 10.77
C LEU A 150 -0.51 16.45 10.09
N LEU A 151 -0.74 16.38 8.77
CA LEU A 151 -1.37 17.47 8.05
C LEU A 151 -2.76 17.79 8.60
N GLN A 152 -3.55 16.76 8.92
CA GLN A 152 -4.86 16.94 9.53
C GLN A 152 -4.77 17.57 10.93
N THR A 153 -3.87 17.07 11.79
CA THR A 153 -3.66 17.60 13.15
C THR A 153 -3.26 19.07 13.09
N VAL A 154 -2.27 19.41 12.25
CA VAL A 154 -1.82 20.80 12.07
C VAL A 154 -2.95 21.70 11.55
N LEU A 155 -3.76 21.22 10.60
CA LEU A 155 -4.91 21.98 10.10
C LEU A 155 -5.94 22.22 11.21
N ASN A 156 -6.24 21.19 11.99
CA ASN A 156 -7.18 21.27 13.11
C ASN A 156 -6.67 22.22 14.21
N GLU A 157 -5.37 22.22 14.51
CA GLU A 157 -4.76 23.19 15.44
C GLU A 157 -4.87 24.64 14.93
N ILE A 158 -4.73 24.86 13.62
CA ILE A 158 -4.91 26.20 13.04
C ILE A 158 -6.38 26.63 13.14
N ARG A 159 -7.32 25.71 12.87
CA ARG A 159 -8.77 25.95 13.02
C ARG A 159 -9.14 26.28 14.45
N THR A 160 -8.67 25.52 15.44
CA THR A 160 -8.98 25.76 16.84
C THR A 160 -8.41 27.09 17.33
N LYS A 161 -7.18 27.45 16.92
CA LYS A 161 -6.61 28.77 17.25
C LYS A 161 -7.43 29.92 16.66
N GLN A 162 -7.85 29.82 15.40
CA GLN A 162 -8.72 30.84 14.78
C GLN A 162 -10.07 30.93 15.48
N ASN A 163 -10.68 29.79 15.84
CA ASN A 163 -11.96 29.77 16.55
C ASN A 163 -11.83 30.35 17.98
N LEU A 164 -10.71 30.10 18.67
CA LEU A 164 -10.43 30.70 19.99
C LEU A 164 -10.23 32.22 19.91
N GLU A 165 -9.60 32.71 18.83
CA GLU A 165 -9.46 34.14 18.57
C GLU A 165 -10.82 34.80 18.23
N LEU A 166 -11.67 34.13 17.46
CA LEU A 166 -13.03 34.59 17.09
C LEU A 166 -14.04 34.50 18.26
N ALA A 167 -13.95 33.46 19.10
CA ALA A 167 -14.80 33.27 20.28
C ALA A 167 -14.51 34.29 21.41
N SER A 168 -13.42 35.05 21.31
CA SER A 168 -13.20 36.22 22.16
C SER A 168 -14.07 37.43 21.77
N HIS A 169 -14.87 37.35 20.70
CA HIS A 169 -15.66 38.49 20.21
C HIS A 169 -17.16 38.27 19.96
N ASP A 170 -17.72 37.05 19.94
CA ASP A 170 -19.18 36.88 19.96
C ASP A 170 -19.58 35.44 20.33
N MET A 171 -20.69 35.31 21.07
CA MET A 171 -21.31 34.05 21.48
C MET A 171 -22.28 33.53 20.41
N LEU A 172 -22.26 32.21 20.19
CA LEU A 172 -23.18 31.33 19.42
C LEU A 172 -22.85 31.16 17.93
N ASP A 173 -22.46 29.95 17.48
CA ASP A 173 -23.38 28.85 17.13
C ASP A 173 -22.58 27.54 17.01
N ASP A 174 -23.18 26.43 17.44
CA ASP A 174 -22.52 25.14 17.68
C ASP A 174 -22.81 24.18 16.52
N ASP A 175 -22.03 24.28 15.43
CA ASP A 175 -21.95 23.25 14.40
C ASP A 175 -20.63 22.49 14.56
N VAL A 176 -20.61 21.58 15.53
CA VAL A 176 -19.56 20.58 15.67
C VAL A 176 -19.55 19.72 14.40
N PHE A 177 -18.54 19.94 13.56
CA PHE A 177 -18.23 19.05 12.46
C PHE A 177 -17.92 17.66 13.03
N ASP A 178 -18.88 16.75 12.87
CA ASP A 178 -18.72 15.31 13.05
C ASP A 178 -17.70 14.80 12.02
N ASP A 179 -16.42 14.86 12.39
CA ASP A 179 -15.35 14.12 11.71
C ASP A 179 -14.99 12.96 12.64
N GLY A 180 -15.29 11.75 12.16
CA GLY A 180 -15.38 10.55 12.99
C GLY A 180 -14.19 10.34 13.91
N ILE A 181 -14.48 9.75 15.08
CA ILE A 181 -13.53 9.34 16.12
C ILE A 181 -12.29 8.71 15.47
N ILE A 182 -11.21 9.48 15.39
CA ILE A 182 -9.87 8.95 15.20
C ILE A 182 -9.32 8.83 16.62
N ASP A 183 -9.07 7.60 17.06
CA ASP A 183 -8.46 7.30 18.36
C ASP A 183 -7.35 8.31 18.68
N GLU A 184 -7.56 9.08 19.75
CA GLU A 184 -6.59 10.00 20.38
C GLU A 184 -5.45 9.22 21.06
N GLU A 185 -4.87 8.22 20.39
CA GLU A 185 -3.52 7.80 20.74
C GLU A 185 -2.56 8.81 20.12
N ASN A 186 -2.28 9.88 20.87
CA ASN A 186 -1.17 10.81 20.65
C ASN A 186 0.14 10.01 20.59
N ASN A 187 0.45 9.52 19.41
CA ASN A 187 1.77 9.00 19.08
C ASN A 187 2.49 10.08 18.28
N ASP A 188 2.83 11.15 18.97
CA ASP A 188 3.57 12.33 18.45
C ASP A 188 5.02 12.00 18.08
N GLU A 189 5.42 10.73 18.10
CA GLU A 189 6.77 10.31 17.79
C GLU A 189 7.04 10.35 16.28
N GLU A 190 8.02 11.19 15.89
CA GLU A 190 8.56 11.23 14.55
C GLU A 190 9.16 9.87 14.16
N HIS A 191 8.65 9.27 13.08
CA HIS A 191 9.12 7.97 12.65
C HIS A 191 10.28 8.10 11.66
N PHE A 192 11.44 7.55 12.05
CA PHE A 192 12.62 7.47 11.20
C PHE A 192 12.80 6.04 10.70
N GLN A 193 12.99 5.89 9.40
CA GLN A 193 13.45 4.64 8.81
C GLN A 193 14.96 4.53 8.98
N ILE A 194 15.44 3.35 9.38
CA ILE A 194 16.86 3.05 9.36
C ILE A 194 17.20 2.47 7.98
N GLN A 195 18.03 3.17 7.22
CA GLN A 195 18.53 2.69 5.93
C GLN A 195 20.04 2.41 6.01
N SER A 196 20.48 1.31 5.40
CA SER A 196 21.91 1.05 5.23
C SER A 196 22.46 1.92 4.09
N SER A 197 23.62 2.54 4.34
CA SER A 197 24.41 3.16 3.28
C SER A 197 24.95 2.07 2.34
N GLU A 198 25.06 2.35 1.02
CA GLU A 198 25.53 1.38 0.00
C GLU A 198 26.88 0.71 0.32
N ASN A 199 27.67 1.26 1.25
CA ASN A 199 28.92 0.66 1.73
C ASN A 199 28.78 -0.27 2.96
N ASP A 200 27.55 -0.66 3.35
CA ASP A 200 27.19 -1.64 4.39
C ASP A 200 27.79 -1.43 5.80
N LYS A 201 28.37 -0.25 6.06
CA LYS A 201 29.08 0.06 7.33
C LYS A 201 28.44 1.17 8.16
N LYS A 202 27.39 1.81 7.66
CA LYS A 202 26.72 2.93 8.35
C LYS A 202 25.21 2.86 8.13
N PHE A 203 24.48 3.17 9.19
CA PHE A 203 23.03 3.32 9.19
C PHE A 203 22.67 4.79 9.25
N VAL A 204 21.72 5.21 8.42
CA VAL A 204 21.20 6.58 8.38
C VAL A 204 19.73 6.55 8.80
N LEU A 205 19.34 7.51 9.64
CA LEU A 205 17.95 7.75 9.98
C LEU A 205 17.37 8.67 8.91
N VAL A 206 16.32 8.20 8.22
CA VAL A 206 15.69 8.88 7.11
C VAL A 206 14.22 9.10 7.42
N ASN A 207 13.74 10.33 7.28
CA ASN A 207 12.32 10.66 7.39
C ASN A 207 11.88 11.41 6.13
N THR A 208 11.35 10.66 5.16
CA THR A 208 11.01 11.16 3.83
C THR A 208 10.05 12.34 3.85
N ARG A 209 9.17 12.44 4.86
CA ARG A 209 8.27 13.58 5.03
C ARG A 209 9.05 14.83 5.39
N ILE A 210 9.96 14.74 6.37
CA ILE A 210 10.82 15.86 6.79
C ILE A 210 11.74 16.28 5.63
N ASP A 211 12.36 15.31 4.95
CA ASP A 211 13.22 15.56 3.78
C ASP A 211 12.46 16.32 2.69
N TYR A 212 11.20 15.95 2.45
CA TYR A 212 10.32 16.63 1.51
C TYR A 212 9.95 18.03 1.97
N GLN A 213 9.55 18.23 3.24
CA GLN A 213 9.15 19.54 3.77
C GLN A 213 10.27 20.57 3.73
N TYR A 214 11.52 20.14 3.98
CA TYR A 214 12.70 20.99 4.01
C TYR A 214 13.63 20.76 2.81
N ARG A 215 13.09 20.26 1.69
CA ARG A 215 13.82 20.10 0.41
C ARG A 215 14.40 21.42 -0.10
N SER A 216 15.35 21.37 -1.02
CA SER A 216 15.89 22.56 -1.69
C SER A 216 14.80 23.36 -2.42
N ASP A 217 14.96 24.67 -2.53
CA ASP A 217 14.02 25.55 -3.24
C ASP A 217 13.91 25.22 -4.74
N THR A 218 14.95 24.62 -5.31
CA THR A 218 14.96 24.10 -6.70
C THR A 218 13.93 23.00 -6.93
N LEU A 219 13.54 22.28 -5.88
CA LEU A 219 12.58 21.18 -5.91
C LEU A 219 11.19 21.60 -5.42
N ASN A 220 10.88 22.90 -5.35
CA ASN A 220 9.58 23.36 -4.82
C ASN A 220 8.37 22.82 -5.58
N ASN A 221 8.51 22.57 -6.89
CA ASN A 221 7.42 22.18 -7.78
C ASN A 221 7.21 20.66 -7.89
N ILE A 222 7.96 19.84 -7.15
CA ILE A 222 7.77 18.39 -7.15
C ILE A 222 6.72 17.99 -6.11
N CYS A 223 5.85 17.04 -6.45
CA CYS A 223 4.89 16.47 -5.50
C CYS A 223 5.56 15.40 -4.62
N LEU A 224 4.91 14.99 -3.52
CA LEU A 224 5.48 14.00 -2.60
C LEU A 224 5.74 12.66 -3.28
N TYR A 225 4.82 12.21 -4.15
CA TYR A 225 4.98 10.96 -4.90
C TYR A 225 6.24 10.99 -5.77
N ASP A 226 6.38 12.03 -6.60
CA ASP A 226 7.56 12.18 -7.46
C ASP A 226 8.83 12.43 -6.66
N PHE A 227 8.73 13.12 -5.52
CA PHE A 227 9.85 13.30 -4.61
C PHE A 227 10.38 11.96 -4.10
N THR A 228 9.49 11.07 -3.66
CA THR A 228 9.88 9.73 -3.18
C THR A 228 10.39 8.80 -4.27
N ALA A 229 10.01 9.06 -5.53
CA ALA A 229 10.56 8.37 -6.69
C ALA A 229 11.99 8.82 -7.04
N VAL A 230 12.43 9.92 -6.44
CA VAL A 230 13.70 10.59 -6.63
C VAL A 230 14.35 10.73 -5.22
N PRO A 231 15.43 11.47 -5.07
CA PRO A 231 16.71 11.20 -4.36
C PRO A 231 16.87 10.27 -3.10
N GLN A 232 18.11 9.80 -2.86
CA GLN A 232 18.65 9.34 -1.55
C GLN A 232 19.85 10.18 -1.09
N GLU A 233 20.06 10.21 0.22
CA GLU A 233 21.15 10.89 0.91
C GLU A 233 22.49 10.14 0.80
N GLU A 234 23.60 10.87 0.66
CA GLU A 234 24.95 10.30 0.78
C GLU A 234 25.87 11.27 1.55
N GLU A 235 26.82 10.72 2.31
CA GLU A 235 27.93 11.47 2.87
C GLU A 235 28.86 11.95 1.74
N ALA A 236 29.25 13.23 1.75
CA ALA A 236 30.11 13.79 0.73
C ALA A 236 31.52 13.17 0.76
N ASN A 237 31.86 12.30 -0.20
CA ASN A 237 33.25 11.96 -0.55
C ASN A 237 33.43 11.60 -2.04
N GLN A 238 34.57 12.02 -2.62
CA GLN A 238 35.00 11.82 -4.03
C GLN A 238 35.75 10.47 -4.15
N THR A 239 35.83 9.69 -5.23
CA THR A 239 35.93 9.91 -6.70
C THR A 239 35.35 8.71 -7.48
N GLY A 240 34.67 8.96 -8.62
CA GLY A 240 34.07 7.92 -9.49
C GLY A 240 33.17 8.53 -10.57
N ARG A 241 32.29 7.72 -11.20
CA ARG A 241 31.22 8.08 -12.19
C ARG A 241 30.66 9.51 -11.98
N PRO A 242 30.27 10.26 -13.04
CA PRO A 242 29.73 11.62 -12.89
C PRO A 242 28.70 11.67 -11.75
N PRO A 243 28.90 12.54 -10.75
CA PRO A 243 28.13 12.53 -9.54
C PRO A 243 26.67 12.86 -9.85
N ASN A 244 25.75 12.18 -9.18
CA ASN A 244 24.33 12.51 -9.25
C ASN A 244 24.12 13.97 -8.81
N GLU A 245 23.07 14.61 -9.33
CA GLU A 245 22.67 15.96 -8.92
C GLU A 245 22.43 16.01 -7.40
N ARG A 246 23.04 16.98 -6.73
CA ARG A 246 22.97 17.16 -5.27
C ARG A 246 22.26 18.45 -4.93
N PHE A 247 21.42 18.39 -3.90
CA PHE A 247 20.59 19.50 -3.44
C PHE A 247 20.76 19.66 -1.92
N PRO A 248 21.07 20.87 -1.43
CA PRO A 248 21.13 21.11 0.00
C PRO A 248 19.72 21.19 0.60
N PHE A 249 19.59 20.70 1.84
CA PHE A 249 18.38 20.94 2.63
C PHE A 249 18.29 22.41 3.07
N GLN A 250 17.07 22.83 3.41
CA GLN A 250 16.86 24.09 4.12
C GLN A 250 17.45 24.01 5.54
N LYS A 251 17.84 25.17 6.10
CA LYS A 251 18.55 25.26 7.39
C LYS A 251 17.77 24.67 8.58
N GLN A 252 16.45 24.58 8.46
CA GLN A 252 15.55 24.02 9.46
C GLN A 252 15.57 22.48 9.51
N HIS A 253 16.15 21.82 8.50
CA HIS A 253 16.26 20.36 8.47
C HIS A 253 17.22 19.86 9.56
N PRO A 254 16.87 18.82 10.34
CA PRO A 254 17.73 18.28 11.40
C PRO A 254 19.13 17.86 10.92
N GLN A 255 19.23 17.42 9.66
CA GLN A 255 20.47 16.97 9.02
C GLN A 255 21.02 17.97 7.99
N ALA A 256 20.59 19.25 8.00
CA ALA A 256 20.98 20.24 6.98
C ALA A 256 22.50 20.46 6.84
N THR A 257 23.24 20.32 7.94
CA THR A 257 24.69 20.56 7.99
C THR A 257 25.51 19.30 7.68
N THR A 258 24.92 18.12 7.84
CA THR A 258 25.61 16.83 7.76
C THR A 258 25.30 16.06 6.49
N HIS A 259 24.10 16.26 5.90
CA HIS A 259 23.61 15.48 4.76
C HIS A 259 23.17 16.38 3.60
N LEU A 260 23.21 15.82 2.39
CA LEU A 260 22.68 16.42 1.18
C LEU A 260 21.76 15.42 0.49
N MET A 261 20.75 15.94 -0.19
CA MET A 261 19.82 15.14 -0.98
C MET A 261 20.42 14.87 -2.36
N MET A 262 20.42 13.62 -2.84
CA MET A 262 20.99 13.29 -4.16
C MET A 262 20.04 12.53 -5.06
N LYS A 263 19.82 13.03 -6.27
CA LYS A 263 18.95 12.41 -7.26
C LYS A 263 19.37 10.96 -7.54
N TYR A 264 18.43 10.02 -7.59
CA TYR A 264 18.75 8.64 -7.96
C TYR A 264 19.27 8.56 -9.40
N SER A 265 20.15 7.59 -9.65
CA SER A 265 20.60 7.23 -11.00
C SER A 265 19.51 6.54 -11.82
N GLN A 266 18.53 5.92 -11.15
CA GLN A 266 17.34 5.29 -11.74
C GLN A 266 16.11 5.64 -10.91
N PRO A 267 14.94 5.90 -11.52
CA PRO A 267 13.72 6.21 -10.79
C PRO A 267 13.28 5.02 -9.93
N ARG A 268 12.79 5.31 -8.73
CA ARG A 268 12.18 4.32 -7.83
C ARG A 268 10.66 4.41 -7.90
N VAL A 269 9.98 3.28 -7.68
CA VAL A 269 8.52 3.22 -7.58
C VAL A 269 8.13 3.35 -6.09
N PRO A 270 7.38 4.39 -5.71
CA PRO A 270 6.90 4.53 -4.34
C PRO A 270 5.93 3.41 -3.96
N ILE A 271 6.20 2.73 -2.84
CA ILE A 271 5.30 1.77 -2.20
C ILE A 271 4.61 2.49 -1.06
N LEU A 272 3.30 2.68 -1.17
CA LEU A 272 2.50 3.31 -0.13
C LEU A 272 2.27 2.33 1.02
N TYR A 273 2.84 2.63 2.19
CA TYR A 273 2.55 1.92 3.42
C TYR A 273 1.39 2.56 4.17
N GLY A 274 0.48 1.71 4.64
CA GLY A 274 -0.71 2.09 5.38
C GLY A 274 -2.00 1.66 4.68
N PRO A 275 -3.15 2.15 5.16
CA PRO A 275 -4.45 1.85 4.55
C PRO A 275 -4.50 2.32 3.10
N GLN A 276 -5.13 1.51 2.25
CA GLN A 276 -5.34 1.84 0.84
C GLN A 276 -6.03 3.20 0.69
N ILE A 277 -5.69 3.89 -0.40
CA ILE A 277 -6.38 5.13 -0.79
C ILE A 277 -7.85 4.77 -1.07
N PRO A 278 -8.83 5.49 -0.49
CA PRO A 278 -10.23 5.18 -0.70
C PRO A 278 -10.66 5.30 -2.16
N ARG A 279 -11.86 4.80 -2.46
CA ARG A 279 -12.47 4.94 -3.79
C ARG A 279 -13.02 6.34 -3.98
N ARG A 280 -13.02 6.82 -5.23
CA ARG A 280 -13.61 8.12 -5.54
C ARG A 280 -15.14 8.12 -5.47
N ASP A 281 -15.78 6.97 -5.65
CA ASP A 281 -17.24 6.81 -5.78
C ASP A 281 -17.96 6.63 -4.41
N ARG A 282 -17.25 6.84 -3.30
CA ARG A 282 -17.77 6.64 -1.93
C ARG A 282 -17.78 7.95 -1.16
N ASP A 283 -18.97 8.50 -0.96
CA ASP A 283 -19.17 9.80 -0.29
C ASP A 283 -18.64 9.78 1.15
N ASP A 284 -18.82 8.66 1.87
CA ASP A 284 -18.36 8.49 3.26
C ASP A 284 -16.83 8.60 3.42
N THR A 285 -16.07 8.34 2.36
CA THR A 285 -14.60 8.40 2.38
C THR A 285 -14.02 9.49 1.49
N ARG A 286 -14.88 10.40 0.99
CA ARG A 286 -14.54 11.41 -0.02
C ARG A 286 -13.50 12.40 0.48
N GLU A 287 -13.67 12.91 1.70
CA GLU A 287 -12.70 13.82 2.34
C GLU A 287 -11.32 13.17 2.45
N ARG A 288 -11.25 11.92 2.93
CA ARG A 288 -10.00 11.17 3.03
C ARG A 288 -9.37 10.92 1.65
N TYR A 289 -10.16 10.57 0.64
CA TYR A 289 -9.68 10.41 -0.74
C TYR A 289 -9.03 11.70 -1.26
N CYS A 290 -9.72 12.83 -1.15
CA CYS A 290 -9.22 14.13 -1.59
C CYS A 290 -7.93 14.52 -0.84
N ARG A 291 -7.89 14.34 0.49
CA ARG A 291 -6.69 14.58 1.31
C ARG A 291 -5.50 13.73 0.87
N ALA A 292 -5.71 12.44 0.64
CA ALA A 292 -4.65 11.53 0.19
C ALA A 292 -4.07 11.96 -1.17
N LEU A 293 -4.92 12.32 -2.13
CA LEU A 293 -4.50 12.76 -3.46
C LEU A 293 -3.75 14.09 -3.42
N LEU A 294 -4.25 15.07 -2.67
CA LEU A 294 -3.57 16.35 -2.48
C LEU A 294 -2.20 16.16 -1.83
N THR A 295 -2.11 15.30 -0.81
CA THR A 295 -0.87 15.00 -0.11
C THR A 295 0.17 14.37 -1.04
N LEU A 296 -0.24 13.47 -1.94
CA LEU A 296 0.67 12.75 -2.82
C LEU A 296 1.06 13.54 -4.07
N PHE A 297 0.09 14.17 -4.73
CA PHE A 297 0.23 14.62 -6.13
C PHE A 297 0.24 16.14 -6.31
N VAL A 298 0.07 16.91 -5.24
CA VAL A 298 0.26 18.37 -5.27
C VAL A 298 1.55 18.75 -4.55
N PRO A 299 2.35 19.71 -5.05
CA PRO A 299 3.52 20.22 -4.33
C PRO A 299 3.13 21.05 -3.11
N TRP A 300 3.70 20.73 -1.94
CA TRP A 300 3.44 21.41 -0.66
C TRP A 300 4.69 21.39 0.25
N ARG A 301 4.72 22.29 1.24
CA ARG A 301 5.65 22.26 2.39
C ARG A 301 4.90 22.31 3.71
N THR A 302 3.79 23.04 3.74
CA THR A 302 2.87 23.12 4.87
C THR A 302 1.45 22.79 4.43
N VAL A 303 0.58 22.49 5.40
CA VAL A 303 -0.83 22.16 5.11
C VAL A 303 -1.58 23.30 4.41
N SER A 304 -1.21 24.56 4.71
CA SER A 304 -1.78 25.75 4.06
C SER A 304 -1.52 25.82 2.55
N ASN A 305 -0.55 25.06 2.01
CA ASN A 305 -0.38 24.97 0.56
C ASN A 305 -1.41 24.06 -0.11
N LEU A 306 -2.03 23.16 0.67
CA LEU A 306 -3.00 22.17 0.20
C LEU A 306 -4.42 22.60 0.51
N CYS A 307 -4.67 23.05 1.74
CA CYS A 307 -6.00 23.33 2.23
C CYS A 307 -6.04 24.62 3.05
N ASP A 308 -6.92 25.55 2.69
CA ASP A 308 -7.26 26.71 3.49
C ASP A 308 -8.01 26.30 4.76
N VAL A 309 -7.92 27.14 5.79
CA VAL A 309 -8.42 26.79 7.13
C VAL A 309 -9.94 26.55 7.13
N ASN A 310 -10.68 27.33 6.34
CA ASN A 310 -12.14 27.28 6.28
C ASN A 310 -12.70 26.37 5.17
N GLN A 311 -11.85 25.75 4.35
CA GLN A 311 -12.31 24.90 3.26
C GLN A 311 -12.22 23.42 3.62
N LYS A 312 -13.10 22.62 3.02
CA LYS A 312 -13.04 21.16 3.09
C LYS A 312 -12.00 20.61 2.12
N TRP A 313 -11.51 19.39 2.35
CA TRP A 313 -10.52 18.79 1.46
C TRP A 313 -11.08 18.55 0.05
N GLU A 314 -12.39 18.30 -0.07
CA GLU A 314 -13.02 18.16 -1.38
C GLU A 314 -12.95 19.45 -2.21
N ASP A 315 -13.24 20.60 -1.60
CA ASP A 315 -13.19 21.90 -2.28
C ASP A 315 -11.74 22.32 -2.61
N ALA A 316 -10.83 22.03 -1.68
CA ALA A 316 -9.39 22.16 -1.90
C ALA A 316 -8.94 21.33 -3.12
N PHE A 317 -9.43 20.10 -3.23
CA PHE A 317 -9.09 19.23 -4.36
C PHE A 317 -9.59 19.83 -5.67
N LYS A 318 -10.86 20.22 -5.75
CA LYS A 318 -11.46 20.83 -6.95
C LYS A 318 -10.66 22.04 -7.44
N SER A 319 -10.20 22.91 -6.53
CA SER A 319 -9.41 24.09 -6.91
C SER A 319 -8.00 23.74 -7.39
N GLN A 320 -7.37 22.68 -6.85
CA GLN A 320 -5.97 22.35 -7.11
C GLN A 320 -5.75 21.24 -8.15
N GLN A 321 -6.80 20.62 -8.69
CA GLN A 321 -6.71 19.56 -9.71
C GLN A 321 -5.81 19.90 -10.91
N HIS A 322 -5.81 21.17 -11.34
CA HIS A 322 -5.00 21.65 -12.46
C HIS A 322 -3.48 21.59 -12.22
N ARG A 323 -3.05 21.47 -10.94
CA ARG A 323 -1.63 21.34 -10.56
C ARG A 323 -1.12 19.91 -10.65
N ILE A 324 -2.01 18.92 -10.75
CA ILE A 324 -1.67 17.50 -10.83
C ILE A 324 -1.22 17.19 -12.26
N SER A 325 -0.05 16.56 -12.40
CA SER A 325 0.50 16.21 -13.72
C SER A 325 -0.34 15.14 -14.41
N THR A 326 -0.29 15.08 -15.75
CA THR A 326 -0.95 14.02 -16.53
C THR A 326 -0.45 12.62 -16.14
N TYR A 327 0.84 12.49 -15.81
CA TYR A 327 1.40 11.23 -15.35
C TYR A 327 0.81 10.81 -13.99
N SER A 328 0.69 11.76 -13.05
CA SER A 328 0.06 11.53 -11.75
C SER A 328 -1.42 11.15 -11.90
N TRP A 329 -2.15 11.75 -12.84
CA TRP A 329 -3.53 11.37 -13.16
C TRP A 329 -3.65 9.93 -13.63
N ASN A 330 -2.71 9.42 -14.44
CA ASN A 330 -2.71 8.01 -14.84
C ASN A 330 -2.55 7.09 -13.61
N ILE A 331 -1.74 7.48 -12.63
CA ILE A 331 -1.61 6.73 -11.36
C ILE A 331 -2.92 6.78 -10.57
N ILE A 332 -3.58 7.94 -10.50
CA ILE A 332 -4.87 8.11 -9.82
C ILE A 332 -5.95 7.22 -10.45
N GLU A 333 -6.03 7.18 -11.78
CA GLU A 333 -6.97 6.30 -12.49
C GLU A 333 -6.61 4.82 -12.29
N ASN A 334 -5.33 4.46 -12.22
CA ASN A 334 -4.92 3.08 -11.89
C ASN A 334 -5.33 2.65 -10.48
N ILE A 335 -5.26 3.56 -9.50
CA ILE A 335 -5.74 3.30 -8.13
C ILE A 335 -7.24 3.02 -8.15
N GLN A 336 -8.02 3.81 -8.89
CA GLN A 336 -9.45 3.59 -9.04
C GLN A 336 -9.75 2.28 -9.80
N LEU A 337 -9.02 1.99 -10.87
CA LEU A 337 -9.15 0.76 -11.64
C LEU A 337 -8.91 -0.47 -10.76
N LEU A 338 -7.93 -0.45 -9.86
CA LEU A 338 -7.70 -1.55 -8.92
C LEU A 338 -8.95 -1.85 -8.06
N HIS A 339 -9.65 -0.81 -7.60
CA HIS A 339 -10.88 -0.95 -6.84
C HIS A 339 -12.06 -1.48 -7.68
N GLU A 340 -12.16 -1.06 -8.93
CA GLU A 340 -13.14 -1.59 -9.89
C GLU A 340 -12.88 -3.07 -10.16
N CYS A 341 -11.62 -3.44 -10.42
CA CYS A 341 -11.22 -4.83 -10.62
C CYS A 341 -11.54 -5.73 -9.41
N LYS A 342 -11.36 -5.20 -8.19
CA LYS A 342 -11.76 -5.90 -6.97
C LYS A 342 -13.27 -6.14 -6.93
N LYS A 343 -14.05 -5.11 -7.22
CA LYS A 343 -15.51 -5.16 -7.23
C LYS A 343 -16.01 -6.19 -8.25
N ASP A 344 -15.52 -6.12 -9.48
CA ASP A 344 -15.92 -7.02 -10.56
C ASP A 344 -15.58 -8.49 -10.23
N ARG A 345 -14.43 -8.73 -9.57
CA ARG A 345 -14.08 -10.05 -9.04
C ARG A 345 -15.09 -10.52 -7.99
N ASP A 346 -15.45 -9.67 -7.02
CA ASP A 346 -16.35 -10.03 -5.93
C ASP A 346 -17.77 -10.31 -6.46
N GLU A 347 -18.24 -9.53 -7.43
CA GLU A 347 -19.52 -9.76 -8.12
C GLU A 347 -19.50 -11.08 -8.92
N HIS A 348 -18.42 -11.35 -9.67
CA HIS A 348 -18.26 -12.62 -10.37
C HIS A 348 -18.23 -13.81 -9.41
N LEU A 349 -17.58 -13.69 -8.25
CA LEU A 349 -17.58 -14.75 -7.22
C LEU A 349 -18.98 -14.99 -6.64
N LEU A 350 -19.74 -13.93 -6.37
CA LEU A 350 -21.11 -14.03 -5.89
C LEU A 350 -22.00 -14.75 -6.92
N GLN A 351 -21.89 -14.39 -8.19
CA GLN A 351 -22.64 -15.04 -9.27
C GLN A 351 -22.36 -16.55 -9.31
N VAL A 352 -21.08 -16.96 -9.25
CA VAL A 352 -20.70 -18.38 -9.23
C VAL A 352 -21.27 -19.11 -8.01
N ILE A 353 -21.30 -18.46 -6.84
CA ILE A 353 -21.87 -19.03 -5.61
C ILE A 353 -23.39 -19.21 -5.76
N THR A 354 -24.09 -18.20 -6.28
CA THR A 354 -25.55 -18.25 -6.50
C THR A 354 -25.91 -19.35 -7.49
N GLU A 355 -25.21 -19.45 -8.61
CA GLU A 355 -25.41 -20.51 -9.61
C GLU A 355 -25.23 -21.91 -8.97
N ALA A 356 -24.16 -22.10 -8.19
CA ALA A 356 -23.90 -23.36 -7.49
C ALA A 356 -24.95 -23.69 -6.42
N GLN A 357 -25.56 -22.70 -5.78
CA GLN A 357 -26.65 -22.91 -4.81
C GLN A 357 -27.94 -23.29 -5.52
N THR A 358 -28.31 -22.60 -6.61
CA THR A 358 -29.51 -22.93 -7.38
C THR A 358 -29.48 -24.33 -7.99
N GLU A 359 -28.30 -24.84 -8.35
CA GLU A 359 -28.14 -26.22 -8.85
C GLU A 359 -28.23 -27.29 -7.75
N ASN A 360 -28.05 -26.93 -6.47
CA ASN A 360 -28.21 -27.88 -5.35
C ASN A 360 -29.66 -27.97 -4.85
N ASP A 361 -30.47 -26.95 -5.13
CA ASP A 361 -31.89 -26.89 -4.75
C ASP A 361 -32.84 -27.49 -5.81
N THR A 362 -32.31 -27.83 -7.00
CA THR A 362 -33.02 -28.52 -8.11
C THR A 362 -32.50 -29.92 -8.30
#